data_AF-A0A1Z9QTP0-F1
#
_entry.id   AF-A0A1Z9QTP0-F1
#
_cell.length_a   1.000
_cell.length_b   1.000
_cell.length_c   1.000
_cell.angle_alpha   90.00
_cell.angle_beta   90.00
_cell.angle_gamma   90.00
#
_symmetry.space_group_name_H-M   'P 1'
#
loop_
_entity.id
_entity.type
_entity.pdbx_description
1 polymer ?
#
loop_
_entity_poly.entity_id
_entity_poly.type
_entity_poly.pdbx_seq_one_letter_code
_entity_poly.pdbx_strand_id
1 'polypeptide(L)'
;MSAINKQSVVWALEELASREEQERLWLSDGSSGQVSSFIEAICGVYDDGGVSRALNSNGLPIELATRFKDLSMSIDKVPQEVPPQEQIDHPAMIEIIRLSKELIAKKQ
;
A
#
# COMPACT_ATOMS: atom_id res chain seq x y z
N MET A 1 -8.47 -17.51 13.86
CA MET A 1 -8.62 -16.16 13.27
C MET A 1 -7.23 -15.55 13.20
N SER A 2 -6.69 -15.22 12.02
CA SER A 2 -5.46 -14.42 12.01
C SER A 2 -5.88 -12.96 12.20
N ALA A 3 -5.28 -12.30 13.18
CA ALA A 3 -5.47 -10.87 13.38
C ALA A 3 -4.79 -10.10 12.24
N ILE A 4 -5.26 -8.87 11.98
CA ILE A 4 -4.58 -7.91 11.12
C ILE A 4 -3.27 -7.51 11.79
N ASN A 5 -2.16 -7.57 11.06
CA ASN A 5 -0.89 -7.04 11.50
C ASN A 5 -0.86 -5.53 11.25
N LYS A 6 -1.34 -4.76 12.23
CA LYS A 6 -1.45 -3.30 12.13
C LYS A 6 -0.12 -2.62 11.82
N GLN A 7 0.99 -3.14 12.33
CA GLN A 7 2.30 -2.52 12.11
C GLN A 7 2.74 -2.65 10.65
N SER A 8 2.61 -3.86 10.08
CA SER A 8 2.90 -4.10 8.66
C SER A 8 2.02 -3.28 7.74
N VAL A 9 0.70 -3.25 8.02
CA VAL A 9 -0.25 -2.43 7.23
C VAL A 9 0.14 -0.95 7.27
N VAL A 10 0.52 -0.44 8.44
CA VAL A 10 0.90 0.96 8.61
C VAL A 10 2.15 1.30 7.83
N TRP A 11 3.22 0.53 7.98
CA TRP A 11 4.48 0.81 7.28
C TRP A 11 4.28 0.77 5.76
N ALA A 12 3.58 -0.25 5.28
CA ALA A 12 3.28 -0.38 3.86
C ALA A 12 2.40 0.78 3.34
N LEU A 13 1.41 1.24 4.11
CA LEU A 13 0.63 2.43 3.76
C LEU A 13 1.47 3.71 3.81
N GLU A 14 2.44 3.84 4.71
CA GLU A 14 3.34 5.00 4.80
C GLU A 14 4.20 5.10 3.54
N GLU A 15 4.70 3.97 3.02
CA GLU A 15 5.37 3.90 1.72
C GLU A 15 4.43 4.33 0.59
N LEU A 16 3.22 3.76 0.51
CA LEU A 16 2.25 4.11 -0.53
C LEU A 16 1.73 5.55 -0.42
N ALA A 17 1.81 6.17 0.75
CA ALA A 17 1.32 7.52 1.02
C ALA A 17 2.31 8.64 0.67
N SER A 18 3.55 8.33 0.28
CA SER A 18 4.57 9.35 0.06
C SER A 18 5.40 9.08 -1.17
N ARG A 19 5.35 9.99 -2.16
CA ARG A 19 6.24 9.93 -3.33
C ARG A 19 7.71 9.95 -2.94
N GLU A 20 8.06 10.69 -1.89
CA GLU A 20 9.44 10.73 -1.38
C GLU A 20 9.88 9.35 -0.86
N GLU A 21 9.01 8.63 -0.13
CA GLU A 21 9.33 7.29 0.35
C GLU A 21 9.39 6.27 -0.80
N GLN A 22 8.49 6.40 -1.79
CA GLN A 22 8.50 5.57 -2.99
C GLN A 22 9.81 5.74 -3.76
N GLU A 23 10.24 6.97 -4.02
CA GLU A 23 11.51 7.26 -4.68
C GLU A 23 12.69 6.75 -3.84
N ARG A 24 12.67 6.99 -2.53
CA ARG A 24 13.74 6.58 -1.61
C ARG A 24 13.90 5.06 -1.53
N LEU A 25 12.81 4.31 -1.54
CA LEU A 25 12.82 2.87 -1.32
C LEU A 25 12.80 2.05 -2.61
N TRP A 26 11.98 2.45 -3.60
CA TRP A 26 11.74 1.66 -4.81
C TRP A 26 12.76 1.94 -5.92
N LEU A 27 13.46 3.08 -5.86
CA LEU A 27 14.59 3.37 -6.75
C LEU A 27 15.94 3.05 -6.09
N SER A 28 15.94 2.55 -4.85
CA SER A 28 17.14 2.16 -4.13
C SER A 28 17.83 0.98 -4.82
N ASP A 29 19.15 1.05 -4.95
CA ASP A 29 20.00 -0.07 -5.36
C ASP A 29 20.38 -0.99 -4.17
N GLY A 30 19.84 -0.71 -2.98
CA GLY A 30 20.11 -1.44 -1.74
C GLY A 30 21.41 -1.05 -1.04
N SER A 31 22.21 -0.13 -1.58
CA SER A 31 23.48 0.32 -0.96
C SER A 31 23.28 1.01 0.39
N SER A 32 22.11 1.60 0.61
CA SER A 32 21.68 2.22 1.87
C SER A 32 21.13 1.21 2.90
N GLY A 33 21.02 -0.07 2.54
CA GLY A 33 20.44 -1.11 3.38
C GLY A 33 18.91 -1.10 3.48
N GLN A 34 18.23 -0.20 2.76
CA GLN A 34 16.78 -0.15 2.67
C GLN A 34 16.36 -0.20 1.21
N VAL A 35 15.55 -1.21 0.88
CA VAL A 35 14.97 -1.43 -0.45
C VAL A 35 13.57 -1.96 -0.24
N SER A 36 12.65 -1.50 -1.07
CA SER A 36 11.27 -2.01 -1.17
C SER A 36 10.88 -1.94 -2.65
N SER A 37 9.64 -2.29 -2.94
CA SER A 37 9.06 -2.20 -4.27
C SER A 37 7.57 -1.95 -4.15
N PHE A 38 6.96 -1.53 -5.26
CA PHE A 38 5.50 -1.36 -5.31
C PHE A 38 4.77 -2.64 -4.87
N ILE A 39 5.24 -3.82 -5.31
CA ILE A 39 4.65 -5.11 -4.94
C ILE A 39 4.83 -5.42 -3.45
N GLU A 40 6.02 -5.18 -2.89
CA GLU A 40 6.25 -5.42 -1.45
C GLU A 40 5.35 -4.52 -0.59
N ALA A 41 5.17 -3.25 -0.98
CA ALA A 41 4.23 -2.37 -0.29
C ALA A 41 2.78 -2.87 -0.39
N ILE A 42 2.34 -3.38 -1.55
CA ILE A 42 1.00 -3.96 -1.69
C ILE A 42 0.84 -5.21 -0.82
N CYS A 43 1.79 -6.14 -0.86
CA CYS A 43 1.78 -7.35 -0.04
C CYS A 43 1.81 -7.01 1.45
N GLY A 44 2.58 -5.99 1.85
CA GLY A 44 2.62 -5.48 3.22
C GLY A 44 1.25 -5.04 3.75
N VAL A 45 0.38 -4.51 2.89
CA VAL A 45 -1.01 -4.17 3.24
C VAL A 45 -1.91 -5.41 3.22
N TYR A 46 -1.97 -6.10 2.08
CA TYR A 46 -3.04 -7.06 1.79
C TYR A 46 -2.76 -8.46 2.31
N ASP A 47 -1.55 -8.96 2.11
CA ASP A 47 -1.17 -10.33 2.38
C ASP A 47 -0.54 -10.46 3.76
N ASP A 48 0.62 -9.84 3.95
CA ASP A 48 1.36 -9.86 5.21
C ASP A 48 0.63 -9.09 6.31
N GLY A 49 -0.03 -8.00 5.93
CA GLY A 49 -0.92 -7.23 6.80
C GLY A 49 -2.22 -7.96 7.15
N GLY A 50 -2.63 -8.93 6.33
CA GLY A 50 -3.85 -9.73 6.52
C GLY A 50 -5.15 -9.01 6.15
N VAL A 51 -5.09 -7.86 5.47
CA VAL A 51 -6.28 -7.11 5.05
C VAL A 51 -7.15 -7.92 4.08
N SER A 52 -6.55 -8.66 3.13
CA SER A 52 -7.31 -9.53 2.20
C SER A 52 -8.18 -10.54 2.95
N ARG A 53 -7.62 -11.17 3.99
CA ARG A 53 -8.36 -12.12 4.82
C ARG A 53 -9.49 -11.44 5.58
N ALA A 54 -9.24 -10.25 6.14
CA ALA A 54 -10.24 -9.50 6.88
C ALA A 54 -11.38 -9.01 5.99
N LEU A 55 -11.09 -8.61 4.74
CA LEU A 55 -12.11 -8.30 3.73
C LEU A 55 -12.97 -9.53 3.41
N ASN A 56 -12.36 -10.69 3.20
CA ASN A 56 -13.07 -11.93 2.86
C ASN A 56 -13.94 -12.47 3.99
N SER A 57 -13.58 -12.21 5.24
CA SER A 57 -14.33 -12.66 6.41
C SER A 57 -15.29 -11.62 6.99
N ASN A 58 -15.50 -10.48 6.31
CA ASN A 58 -16.22 -9.31 6.87
C ASN A 58 -15.69 -8.88 8.26
N GLY A 59 -14.38 -9.00 8.48
CA GLY A 59 -13.69 -8.67 9.72
C GLY A 59 -13.34 -7.18 9.88
N LEU A 60 -13.76 -6.33 8.93
CA LEU A 60 -13.56 -4.89 8.94
C LEU A 60 -14.91 -4.15 8.96
N PRO A 61 -15.01 -3.00 9.66
CA PRO A 61 -16.14 -2.09 9.48
C PRO A 61 -16.32 -1.71 8.02
N ILE A 62 -17.59 -1.57 7.58
CA ILE A 62 -17.94 -1.33 6.17
C ILE A 62 -17.15 -0.15 5.58
N GLU A 63 -17.06 0.98 6.30
CA GLU A 63 -16.32 2.15 5.83
C GLU A 63 -14.83 1.87 5.58
N LEU A 64 -14.21 1.08 6.44
CA LEU A 64 -12.79 0.74 6.33
C LEU A 64 -12.58 -0.29 5.21
N ALA A 65 -13.49 -1.27 5.10
CA ALA A 65 -13.49 -2.25 4.02
C ALA A 65 -13.64 -1.57 2.65
N THR A 66 -14.52 -0.58 2.52
CA THR A 66 -14.70 0.20 1.28
C THR A 66 -13.40 0.92 0.90
N ARG A 67 -12.74 1.58 1.85
CA ARG A 67 -11.48 2.29 1.57
C ARG A 67 -10.34 1.37 1.12
N PHE A 68 -10.20 0.20 1.74
CA PHE A 68 -9.23 -0.80 1.28
C PHE A 68 -9.60 -1.38 -0.09
N LYS A 69 -10.88 -1.44 -0.47
CA LYS A 69 -11.29 -1.83 -1.83
C LYS A 69 -10.97 -0.73 -2.84
N ASP A 70 -11.25 0.52 -2.51
CA ASP A 70 -10.92 1.67 -3.38
C ASP A 70 -9.41 1.77 -3.63
N LEU A 71 -8.60 1.49 -2.59
CA LEU A 71 -7.14 1.42 -2.70
C LEU A 71 -6.72 0.27 -3.64
N SER A 72 -7.29 -0.92 -3.48
CA SER A 72 -7.01 -2.09 -4.33
C SER A 72 -7.34 -1.79 -5.79
N MET A 73 -8.50 -1.20 -6.06
CA MET A 73 -8.91 -0.83 -7.42
C MET A 73 -8.01 0.23 -8.06
N SER A 74 -7.33 1.05 -7.25
CA SER A 74 -6.37 2.04 -7.74
C SER A 74 -5.01 1.40 -8.00
N ILE A 75 -4.59 0.46 -7.16
CA ILE A 75 -3.40 -0.38 -7.34
C ILE A 75 -3.50 -1.19 -8.64
N ASP A 76 -4.65 -1.81 -8.92
CA ASP A 76 -4.86 -2.65 -10.11
C ASP A 76 -4.71 -1.89 -11.45
N LYS A 77 -4.72 -0.55 -11.41
CA LYS A 77 -4.51 0.30 -12.59
C LYS A 77 -3.03 0.48 -12.92
N VAL A 78 -2.12 0.26 -11.97
CA VAL A 78 -0.68 0.47 -12.16
C VAL A 78 -0.07 -0.81 -12.74
N PRO A 79 0.56 -0.76 -13.93
CA PRO A 79 1.25 -1.92 -14.49
C PRO A 79 2.37 -2.42 -13.55
N GLN A 80 2.46 -3.72 -13.32
CA GLN A 80 3.47 -4.31 -12.44
C GLN A 80 4.79 -4.63 -13.18
N GLU A 81 4.71 -4.88 -14.48
CA GLU A 81 5.86 -5.25 -15.32
C GLU A 81 6.51 -4.02 -15.99
N VAL A 82 6.63 -2.92 -15.25
CA VAL A 82 7.30 -1.69 -15.69
C VAL A 82 8.32 -1.23 -14.63
N PRO A 83 9.36 -0.47 -15.02
CA PRO A 83 10.34 0.05 -14.07
C PRO A 83 9.69 0.84 -12.93
N PRO A 84 10.29 0.88 -11.72
CA PRO A 84 9.70 1.56 -10.56
C PRO A 84 9.39 3.04 -10.81
N GLN A 85 10.22 3.74 -11.60
CA GLN A 85 9.96 5.13 -11.98
C GLN A 85 8.64 5.28 -12.75
N GLU A 86 8.33 4.35 -13.65
CA GLU A 86 7.07 4.37 -14.41
C GLU A 86 5.86 4.04 -13.51
N GLN A 87 6.04 3.22 -12.47
CA GLN A 87 5.02 2.95 -11.45
C GLN A 87 4.74 4.22 -10.62
N ILE A 88 5.80 4.91 -10.17
CA ILE A 88 5.72 6.14 -9.39
C ILE A 88 5.03 7.27 -10.17
N ASP A 89 5.38 7.41 -11.46
CA ASP A 89 4.83 8.46 -12.32
C ASP A 89 3.45 8.10 -12.90
N HIS A 90 2.95 6.89 -12.66
CA HIS A 90 1.65 6.46 -13.16
C HIS A 90 0.53 7.34 -12.59
N PRO A 91 -0.44 7.81 -13.40
CA PRO A 91 -1.51 8.70 -12.93
C PRO A 91 -2.34 8.16 -11.75
N ALA A 92 -2.51 6.83 -11.66
CA ALA A 92 -3.22 6.22 -10.54
C ALA A 92 -2.47 6.35 -9.19
N MET A 93 -1.16 6.62 -9.19
CA MET A 93 -0.37 6.80 -7.98
C MET A 93 -0.84 8.00 -7.16
N ILE A 94 -1.39 9.04 -7.81
CA ILE A 94 -2.01 10.18 -7.12
C ILE A 94 -3.13 9.70 -6.18
N GLU A 95 -3.97 8.79 -6.67
CA GLU A 95 -5.10 8.26 -5.93
C GLU A 95 -4.65 7.26 -4.85
N ILE A 96 -3.65 6.42 -5.15
CA ILE A 96 -3.02 5.52 -4.17
C ILE A 96 -2.45 6.31 -2.99
N ILE A 97 -1.74 7.41 -3.26
CA ILE A 97 -1.19 8.30 -2.24
C ILE A 97 -2.31 8.90 -1.39
N ARG A 98 -3.36 9.42 -2.02
CA ARG A 98 -4.50 10.02 -1.30
C ARG A 98 -5.19 9.01 -0.39
N LEU A 99 -5.54 7.84 -0.91
CA LEU A 99 -6.24 6.79 -0.17
C LEU A 99 -5.40 6.23 0.98
N SER A 100 -4.10 6.04 0.74
CA SER A 100 -3.16 5.58 1.77
C SER A 100 -3.04 6.59 2.92
N LYS A 101 -2.94 7.90 2.62
CA LYS A 101 -2.98 8.96 3.64
C LYS A 101 -4.26 8.94 4.47
N GLU A 102 -5.42 8.73 3.84
CA GLU A 102 -6.69 8.67 4.55
C GLU A 102 -6.81 7.44 5.46
N LEU A 103 -6.28 6.30 5.03
CA LEU A 103 -6.22 5.08 5.84
C LEU A 103 -5.29 5.24 7.06
N ILE A 104 -4.19 6.01 6.92
CA ILE A 104 -3.30 6.36 8.04
C ILE A 104 -3.96 7.37 8.98
N ALA A 105 -4.58 8.43 8.44
CA ALA A 105 -5.14 9.53 9.24
C ALA A 105 -6.27 9.08 10.19
N LYS A 106 -6.97 7.98 9.87
CA LYS A 106 -7.94 7.34 10.77
C LYS A 106 -7.32 6.60 11.98
N LYS A 107 -6.01 6.80 12.25
CA LYS A 107 -5.33 6.39 13.49
C LYS A 107 -5.70 7.22 14.73
N GLN A 108 -6.46 8.31 14.60
CA GLN A 108 -6.79 9.22 15.70
C GLN A 108 -8.27 9.12 16.10
#